data_AF-A0A2D6T7I4-F1
#
_entry.id   AF-A0A2D6T7I4-F1
#
_cell.length_a   1.000
_cell.length_b   1.000
_cell.length_c   1.000
_cell.angle_alpha   90.00
_cell.angle_beta   90.00
_cell.angle_gamma   90.00
#
_symmetry.space_group_name_H-M   'P 1'
#
loop_
_entity.id
_entity.type
_entity.pdbx_description
1 polymer ?
#
loop_
_entity_poly.entity_id
_entity_poly.type
_entity_poly.pdbx_seq_one_letter_code
_entity_poly.pdbx_strand_id
1 'polypeptide(L)'
;MTKTGKGDGGRAAGKTASGHLSRREAVKTLLDDIGDTLIVAGLAGAKGDVLAAVGPDYPLVFPFGGAMGAATAMGLGLALAQPDKRVLVVTGDGELLMNVGTLATVAVANPPNLGIVCVDNEHYGETGFQKSHTAFGTDLATMASGAGIGAVRTVWEAAELADAAALLRQSNGASFVLLKVAVDDPPKVKTVWDAVYHKMRFRQALLGTP
;
A
#
# COMPACT_ATOMS: atom_id res chain seq x y z
N MET A 1 -37.53 21.09 21.20
CA MET A 1 -37.03 20.88 19.83
C MET A 1 -35.67 20.21 19.91
N THR A 2 -35.68 18.89 19.91
CA THR A 2 -34.48 18.04 19.88
C THR A 2 -33.84 18.13 18.50
N LYS A 3 -32.63 18.67 18.42
CA LYS A 3 -31.80 18.59 17.21
C LYS A 3 -31.44 17.13 16.99
N THR A 4 -32.06 16.50 16.00
CA THR A 4 -31.65 15.23 15.41
C THR A 4 -30.20 15.38 14.93
N GLY A 5 -29.31 14.54 15.47
CA GLY A 5 -27.92 14.47 15.03
C GLY A 5 -27.85 14.17 13.52
N LYS A 6 -27.04 14.95 12.80
CA LYS A 6 -26.57 14.57 11.47
C LYS A 6 -25.89 13.20 11.61
N GLY A 7 -26.36 12.20 10.89
CA GLY A 7 -25.61 10.95 10.76
C GLY A 7 -24.23 11.25 10.19
N ASP A 8 -23.19 10.75 10.86
CA ASP A 8 -21.78 10.84 10.45
C ASP A 8 -21.51 9.97 9.21
N GLY A 9 -22.13 10.32 8.08
CA GLY A 9 -21.85 9.68 6.80
C GLY A 9 -20.52 10.19 6.26
N GLY A 10 -19.43 9.49 6.56
CA GLY A 10 -18.13 9.71 5.92
C GLY A 10 -18.18 9.47 4.40
N ARG A 11 -17.08 9.71 3.68
CA ARG A 11 -17.10 9.64 2.20
C ARG A 11 -17.38 8.23 1.67
N ALA A 12 -17.09 7.23 2.50
CA ALA A 12 -17.38 5.82 2.26
C ALA A 12 -18.86 5.43 2.45
N ALA A 13 -19.70 6.30 3.04
CA ALA A 13 -21.06 5.94 3.41
C ALA A 13 -21.91 5.45 2.21
N GLY A 14 -22.47 4.24 2.33
CA GLY A 14 -23.31 3.62 1.30
C GLY A 14 -22.55 3.08 0.09
N LYS A 15 -21.21 3.07 0.12
CA LYS A 15 -20.35 2.49 -0.92
C LYS A 15 -20.01 1.04 -0.57
N THR A 16 -19.75 0.23 -1.59
CA THR A 16 -19.50 -1.21 -1.45
C THR A 16 -18.40 -1.65 -2.41
N ALA A 17 -17.56 -2.59 -1.99
CA ALA A 17 -16.57 -3.28 -2.82
C ALA A 17 -16.81 -4.79 -2.73
N SER A 18 -16.14 -5.57 -3.57
CA SER A 18 -16.20 -7.03 -3.47
C SER A 18 -15.46 -7.60 -2.24
N GLY A 19 -14.50 -6.86 -1.68
CA GLY A 19 -13.79 -7.26 -0.46
C GLY A 19 -14.56 -6.91 0.82
N HIS A 20 -14.26 -7.65 1.90
CA HIS A 20 -14.90 -7.49 3.22
C HIS A 20 -13.91 -7.33 4.38
N LEU A 21 -12.61 -7.46 4.13
CA LEU A 21 -11.60 -7.26 5.18
C LEU A 21 -11.55 -5.80 5.65
N SER A 22 -11.36 -5.60 6.94
CA SER A 22 -10.99 -4.30 7.49
C SER A 22 -9.61 -3.91 6.95
N ARG A 23 -9.55 -2.82 6.17
CA ARG A 23 -8.28 -2.31 5.62
C ARG A 23 -7.21 -2.08 6.69
N ARG A 24 -7.64 -1.58 7.86
CA ARG A 24 -6.73 -1.21 8.95
C ARG A 24 -6.15 -2.44 9.61
N GLU A 25 -7.00 -3.42 9.92
CA GLU A 25 -6.57 -4.66 10.58
C GLU A 25 -5.74 -5.52 9.64
N ALA A 26 -6.14 -5.62 8.37
CA ALA A 26 -5.42 -6.40 7.37
C ALA A 26 -4.03 -5.81 7.08
N VAL A 27 -3.92 -4.49 6.84
CA VAL A 27 -2.62 -3.83 6.65
C VAL A 27 -1.77 -3.93 7.91
N LYS A 28 -2.34 -3.72 9.11
CA LYS A 28 -1.60 -3.91 10.36
C LYS A 28 -1.02 -5.32 10.48
N THR A 29 -1.83 -6.34 10.21
CA THR A 29 -1.40 -7.76 10.27
C THR A 29 -0.25 -8.04 9.29
N LEU A 30 -0.30 -7.49 8.07
CA LEU A 30 0.79 -7.63 7.10
C LEU A 30 2.06 -6.87 7.52
N LEU A 31 1.91 -5.84 8.34
CA LEU A 31 3.01 -5.03 8.88
C LEU A 31 3.48 -5.49 10.28
N ASP A 32 2.89 -6.54 10.85
CA ASP A 32 3.41 -7.13 12.08
C ASP A 32 4.76 -7.82 11.77
N ASP A 33 5.72 -7.69 12.68
CA ASP A 33 7.08 -8.21 12.54
C ASP A 33 7.83 -7.70 11.30
N ILE A 34 7.65 -6.43 10.94
CA ILE A 34 8.36 -5.78 9.81
C ILE A 34 9.85 -5.54 10.06
N GLY A 35 10.35 -5.68 11.29
CA GLY A 35 11.77 -5.52 11.60
C GLY A 35 12.32 -4.17 11.11
N ASP A 36 13.39 -4.22 10.32
CA ASP A 36 14.04 -3.06 9.69
C ASP A 36 13.62 -2.86 8.22
N THR A 37 12.46 -3.38 7.83
CA THR A 37 11.90 -3.23 6.48
C THR A 37 11.68 -1.75 6.16
N LEU A 38 12.11 -1.38 4.97
CA LEU A 38 11.95 -0.06 4.39
C LEU A 38 10.59 0.05 3.72
N ILE A 39 9.73 0.96 4.18
CA ILE A 39 8.35 1.07 3.69
C ILE A 39 8.18 2.30 2.82
N VAL A 40 7.65 2.10 1.62
CA VAL A 40 7.16 3.17 0.75
C VAL A 40 5.64 3.12 0.77
N ALA A 41 5.02 4.10 1.42
CA ALA A 41 3.57 4.17 1.57
C ALA A 41 2.98 5.09 0.51
N GLY A 42 2.18 4.51 -0.38
CA GLY A 42 1.41 5.20 -1.41
C GLY A 42 0.37 6.15 -0.83
N LEU A 43 -0.24 6.94 -1.69
CA LEU A 43 -1.12 8.05 -1.33
C LEU A 43 -2.37 7.60 -0.57
N ALA A 44 -3.11 8.62 -0.12
CA ALA A 44 -4.47 8.44 0.36
C ALA A 44 -4.55 7.50 1.56
N GLY A 45 -5.49 6.55 1.48
CA GLY A 45 -5.73 5.58 2.50
C GLY A 45 -4.59 4.60 2.71
N ALA A 46 -3.78 4.24 1.70
CA ALA A 46 -2.68 3.31 1.88
C ALA A 46 -1.64 3.89 2.86
N LYS A 47 -1.24 5.16 2.68
CA LYS A 47 -0.46 5.92 3.68
C LYS A 47 -1.14 5.94 5.04
N GLY A 48 -2.44 6.23 5.07
CA GLY A 48 -3.20 6.28 6.33
C GLY A 48 -3.13 4.96 7.10
N ASP A 49 -3.29 3.83 6.41
CA ASP A 49 -3.23 2.49 6.99
C ASP A 49 -1.83 2.17 7.52
N VAL A 50 -0.79 2.43 6.73
CA VAL A 50 0.60 2.22 7.14
C VAL A 50 0.91 3.05 8.39
N LEU A 51 0.68 4.36 8.35
CA LEU A 51 1.04 5.25 9.47
C LEU A 51 0.20 5.00 10.72
N ALA A 52 -1.03 4.49 10.57
CA ALA A 52 -1.82 4.04 11.71
C ALA A 52 -1.27 2.74 12.33
N ALA A 53 -0.71 1.85 11.51
CA ALA A 53 -0.12 0.60 11.97
C ALA A 53 1.23 0.79 12.68
N VAL A 54 2.14 1.60 12.10
CA VAL A 54 3.52 1.73 12.62
C VAL A 54 3.79 3.03 13.37
N GLY A 55 2.84 3.97 13.35
CA GLY A 55 2.95 5.30 13.94
C GLY A 55 3.32 6.39 12.92
N PRO A 56 2.85 7.63 13.11
CA PRO A 56 3.07 8.74 12.18
C PRO A 56 4.56 9.09 12.01
N ASP A 57 5.36 8.80 13.03
CA ASP A 57 6.77 9.15 13.09
C ASP A 57 7.74 7.98 12.89
N TYR A 58 7.27 6.86 12.36
CA TYR A 58 8.12 5.70 12.10
C TYR A 58 9.22 6.03 11.07
N PRO A 59 10.51 5.93 11.43
CA PRO A 59 11.58 6.56 10.67
C PRO A 59 11.93 5.85 9.35
N LEU A 60 11.56 4.58 9.19
CA LEU A 60 11.78 3.79 7.98
C LEU A 60 10.54 3.72 7.07
N VAL A 61 9.61 4.68 7.19
CA VAL A 61 8.48 4.86 6.27
C VAL A 61 8.65 6.16 5.51
N PHE A 62 8.57 6.09 4.18
CA PHE A 62 8.39 7.25 3.31
C PHE A 62 6.91 7.35 2.90
N PRO A 63 6.12 8.27 3.49
CA PRO A 63 4.72 8.45 3.15
C PRO A 63 4.56 9.48 2.02
N PHE A 64 3.98 9.07 0.89
CA PHE A 64 3.69 9.99 -0.20
C PHE A 64 2.63 11.03 0.18
N GLY A 65 2.94 12.30 -0.11
CA GLY A 65 2.01 13.43 -0.04
C GLY A 65 1.53 13.93 -1.41
N GLY A 66 2.12 13.46 -2.50
CA GLY A 66 1.69 13.76 -3.88
C GLY A 66 2.24 12.72 -4.85
N ALA A 67 2.13 12.96 -6.16
CA ALA A 67 2.64 12.09 -7.22
C ALA A 67 2.01 10.68 -7.25
N MET A 68 0.71 10.59 -7.58
CA MET A 68 0.05 9.29 -7.79
C MET A 68 0.78 8.46 -8.86
N GLY A 69 0.92 7.17 -8.59
CA GLY A 69 1.65 6.22 -9.45
C GLY A 69 3.15 6.13 -9.16
N ALA A 70 3.68 6.88 -8.19
CA ALA A 70 5.11 6.89 -7.89
C ALA A 70 5.56 5.81 -6.90
N ALA A 71 4.68 5.31 -6.03
CA ALA A 71 5.07 4.43 -4.92
C ALA A 71 5.79 3.15 -5.38
N THR A 72 5.23 2.43 -6.35
CA THR A 72 5.85 1.20 -6.87
C THR A 72 7.21 1.45 -7.51
N ALA A 73 7.35 2.53 -8.29
CA ALA A 73 8.61 2.87 -8.94
C ALA A 73 9.69 3.31 -7.94
N MET A 74 9.30 4.07 -6.91
CA MET A 74 10.20 4.46 -5.82
C MET A 74 10.64 3.24 -5.00
N GLY A 75 9.72 2.33 -4.68
CA GLY A 75 10.03 1.09 -3.98
C GLY A 75 10.98 0.20 -4.76
N LEU A 76 10.78 0.07 -6.08
CA LEU A 76 11.71 -0.64 -6.95
C LEU A 76 13.11 -0.03 -6.92
N GLY A 77 13.22 1.30 -7.10
CA GLY A 77 14.51 1.98 -7.05
C GLY A 77 15.21 1.81 -5.71
N LEU A 78 14.45 1.84 -4.60
CA LEU A 78 14.98 1.62 -3.27
C LEU A 78 15.46 0.18 -3.05
N ALA A 79 14.70 -0.81 -3.53
CA ALA A 79 15.08 -2.22 -3.42
C ALA A 79 16.38 -2.52 -4.17
N LEU A 80 16.55 -1.93 -5.37
CA LEU A 80 17.78 -2.03 -6.15
C LEU A 80 18.95 -1.30 -5.49
N ALA A 81 18.70 -0.16 -4.84
CA ALA A 81 19.73 0.62 -4.17
C ALA A 81 20.14 0.05 -2.80
N GLN A 82 19.30 -0.79 -2.18
CA GLN A 82 19.51 -1.38 -0.85
C GLN A 82 19.28 -2.90 -0.89
N PRO A 83 20.12 -3.67 -1.61
CA PRO A 83 19.89 -5.10 -1.85
C PRO A 83 19.83 -5.94 -0.56
N ASP A 84 20.48 -5.49 0.51
CA ASP A 84 20.52 -6.18 1.81
C ASP A 84 19.35 -5.81 2.75
N LYS A 85 18.48 -4.89 2.34
CA LYS A 85 17.30 -4.47 3.11
C LYS A 85 16.03 -4.90 2.42
N ARG A 86 15.04 -5.37 3.20
CA ARG A 86 13.69 -5.60 2.68
C ARG A 86 13.02 -4.26 2.38
N VAL A 87 12.31 -4.20 1.26
CA VAL A 87 11.51 -3.05 0.84
C VAL A 87 10.07 -3.50 0.64
N LEU A 88 9.14 -2.77 1.26
CA LEU A 88 7.72 -3.01 1.12
C LEU A 88 7.03 -1.75 0.58
N VAL A 89 6.39 -1.89 -0.57
CA VAL A 89 5.46 -0.88 -1.09
C VAL A 89 4.07 -1.22 -0.58
N VAL A 90 3.37 -0.25 0.03
CA VAL A 90 1.95 -0.38 0.34
C VAL A 90 1.22 0.74 -0.39
N THR A 91 0.44 0.40 -1.41
CA THR A 91 -0.23 1.35 -2.30
C THR A 91 -1.71 1.01 -2.46
N GLY A 92 -2.50 1.93 -3.02
CA GLY A 92 -3.91 1.68 -3.35
C GLY A 92 -4.07 1.20 -4.79
N ASP A 93 -5.18 0.53 -5.09
CA ASP A 93 -5.61 0.16 -6.45
C ASP A 93 -5.60 1.36 -7.42
N GLY A 94 -6.21 2.47 -7.01
CA GLY A 94 -6.30 3.67 -7.83
C GLY A 94 -4.94 4.32 -8.13
N GLU A 95 -4.00 4.24 -7.18
CA GLU A 95 -2.65 4.74 -7.37
C GLU A 95 -1.83 3.83 -8.28
N LEU A 96 -1.88 2.51 -8.07
CA LEU A 96 -1.18 1.55 -8.92
C LEU A 96 -1.67 1.64 -10.37
N LEU A 97 -2.98 1.79 -10.58
CA LEU A 97 -3.57 1.97 -11.90
C LEU A 97 -3.02 3.18 -12.65
N MET A 98 -2.62 4.26 -11.95
CA MET A 98 -2.05 5.44 -12.61
C MET A 98 -0.67 5.18 -13.22
N ASN A 99 0.06 4.16 -12.76
CA ASN A 99 1.35 3.79 -13.33
C ASN A 99 1.56 2.26 -13.33
N VAL A 100 0.57 1.56 -13.86
CA VAL A 100 0.54 0.09 -13.86
C VAL A 100 1.66 -0.52 -14.69
N GLY A 101 2.17 0.21 -15.70
CA GLY A 101 3.32 -0.19 -16.50
C GLY A 101 4.60 -0.43 -15.69
N THR A 102 4.70 0.13 -14.47
CA THR A 102 5.81 -0.15 -13.56
C THR A 102 5.89 -1.63 -13.17
N LEU A 103 4.79 -2.39 -13.20
CA LEU A 103 4.80 -3.83 -12.93
C LEU A 103 5.69 -4.59 -13.93
N ALA A 104 5.75 -4.14 -15.19
CA ALA A 104 6.65 -4.73 -16.19
C ALA A 104 8.12 -4.46 -15.84
N THR A 105 8.44 -3.23 -15.40
CA THR A 105 9.79 -2.89 -14.95
C THR A 105 10.19 -3.68 -13.71
N VAL A 106 9.26 -3.87 -12.76
CA VAL A 106 9.47 -4.72 -11.57
C VAL A 106 9.74 -6.15 -11.98
N ALA A 107 8.97 -6.71 -12.92
CA ALA A 107 9.16 -8.08 -13.39
C ALA A 107 10.52 -8.30 -14.09
N VAL A 108 11.00 -7.32 -14.87
CA VAL A 108 12.32 -7.39 -15.51
C VAL A 108 13.46 -7.32 -14.49
N ALA A 109 13.36 -6.42 -13.51
CA ALA A 109 14.40 -6.26 -12.49
C ALA A 109 14.37 -7.37 -11.43
N ASN A 110 13.16 -7.86 -11.10
CA ASN A 110 12.84 -8.93 -10.17
C ASN A 110 13.65 -8.97 -8.85
N PRO A 111 13.82 -7.85 -8.12
CA PRO A 111 14.62 -7.85 -6.90
C PRO A 111 13.96 -8.71 -5.80
N PRO A 112 14.68 -9.68 -5.20
CA PRO A 112 14.11 -10.61 -4.22
C PRO A 112 13.71 -9.96 -2.90
N ASN A 113 14.19 -8.74 -2.64
CA ASN A 113 13.91 -7.97 -1.44
C ASN A 113 12.70 -7.03 -1.58
N LEU A 114 11.97 -7.03 -2.70
CA LEU A 114 10.80 -6.17 -2.93
C LEU A 114 9.46 -6.91 -2.74
N GLY A 115 8.63 -6.40 -1.84
CA GLY A 115 7.21 -6.75 -1.73
C GLY A 115 6.32 -5.57 -2.10
N ILE A 116 5.17 -5.85 -2.72
CA ILE A 116 4.16 -4.86 -3.06
C ILE A 116 2.81 -5.34 -2.53
N VAL A 117 2.17 -4.53 -1.69
CA VAL A 117 0.79 -4.71 -1.23
C VAL A 117 -0.07 -3.65 -1.91
N CYS A 118 -1.04 -4.08 -2.70
CA CYS A 118 -2.06 -3.22 -3.29
C CYS A 118 -3.35 -3.37 -2.48
N VAL A 119 -3.70 -2.35 -1.69
CA VAL A 119 -4.95 -2.27 -0.94
C VAL A 119 -6.06 -1.86 -1.89
N ASP A 120 -6.93 -2.80 -2.23
CA ASP A 120 -7.98 -2.62 -3.23
C ASP A 120 -9.35 -2.58 -2.57
N ASN A 121 -9.84 -1.34 -2.41
CA ASN A 121 -11.20 -1.05 -1.97
C ASN A 121 -12.12 -0.65 -3.14
N GLU A 122 -11.66 -0.79 -4.38
CA GLU A 122 -12.41 -0.47 -5.60
C GLU A 122 -12.85 0.99 -5.73
N HIS A 123 -12.20 1.95 -5.03
CA HIS A 123 -12.62 3.35 -4.99
C HIS A 123 -11.45 4.34 -4.94
N TYR A 124 -11.59 5.45 -5.67
CA TYR A 124 -10.67 6.58 -5.57
C TYR A 124 -10.97 7.47 -4.35
N GLY A 125 -10.51 7.03 -3.17
CA GLY A 125 -10.88 7.61 -1.86
C GLY A 125 -10.60 9.12 -1.64
N GLU A 126 -9.52 9.66 -2.21
CA GLU A 126 -9.16 11.09 -2.03
C GLU A 126 -10.03 12.06 -2.82
N THR A 127 -10.58 11.56 -3.93
CA THR A 127 -11.32 12.38 -4.88
C THR A 127 -12.82 12.37 -4.54
N GLY A 128 -13.68 12.01 -5.49
CA GLY A 128 -15.13 11.92 -5.30
C GLY A 128 -15.60 10.59 -4.71
N PHE A 129 -14.68 9.69 -4.32
CA PHE A 129 -15.02 8.34 -3.90
C PHE A 129 -15.82 7.57 -4.97
N GLN A 130 -15.49 7.83 -6.24
CA GLN A 130 -16.00 7.09 -7.38
C GLN A 130 -15.33 5.72 -7.46
N LYS A 131 -16.06 4.75 -8.01
CA LYS A 131 -15.53 3.41 -8.28
C LYS A 131 -14.28 3.50 -9.15
N SER A 132 -13.25 2.76 -8.79
CA SER A 132 -12.05 2.57 -9.60
C SER A 132 -12.29 1.51 -10.68
N HIS A 133 -11.29 1.27 -11.53
CA HIS A 133 -11.38 0.27 -12.58
C HIS A 133 -11.48 -1.16 -12.04
N THR A 134 -10.98 -1.42 -10.82
CA THR A 134 -11.07 -2.75 -10.19
C THR A 134 -12.51 -3.10 -9.81
N ALA A 135 -13.37 -2.09 -9.58
CA ALA A 135 -14.81 -2.28 -9.38
C ALA A 135 -15.57 -2.80 -10.62
N PHE A 136 -14.92 -2.74 -11.80
CA PHE A 136 -15.51 -3.09 -13.09
C PHE A 136 -14.78 -4.29 -13.74
N GLY A 137 -14.01 -5.05 -12.97
CA GLY A 137 -13.38 -6.31 -13.41
C GLY A 137 -11.92 -6.20 -13.80
N THR A 138 -11.26 -5.05 -13.61
CA THR A 138 -9.79 -5.00 -13.71
C THR A 138 -9.17 -5.75 -12.54
N ASP A 139 -8.36 -6.77 -12.83
CA ASP A 139 -7.67 -7.58 -11.83
C ASP A 139 -6.16 -7.25 -11.82
N LEU A 140 -5.73 -6.53 -10.78
CA LEU A 140 -4.35 -6.11 -10.61
C LEU A 140 -3.39 -7.27 -10.28
N ALA A 141 -3.87 -8.37 -9.69
CA ALA A 141 -3.06 -9.56 -9.48
C ALA A 141 -2.80 -10.27 -10.81
N THR A 142 -3.83 -10.41 -11.65
CA THR A 142 -3.66 -10.93 -13.02
C THR A 142 -2.72 -10.04 -13.84
N MET A 143 -2.81 -8.71 -13.71
CA MET A 143 -1.88 -7.80 -14.38
C MET A 143 -0.43 -7.96 -13.87
N ALA A 144 -0.22 -8.10 -12.55
CA ALA A 144 1.10 -8.34 -11.98
C ALA A 144 1.71 -9.66 -12.45
N SER A 145 0.92 -10.74 -12.47
CA SER A 145 1.36 -12.03 -12.99
C SER A 145 1.64 -11.96 -14.50
N GLY A 146 0.74 -11.34 -15.27
CA GLY A 146 0.90 -11.14 -16.72
C GLY A 146 2.09 -10.25 -17.09
N ALA A 147 2.52 -9.37 -16.19
CA ALA A 147 3.76 -8.59 -16.35
C ALA A 147 5.02 -9.45 -16.15
N GLY A 148 4.91 -10.62 -15.52
CA GLY A 148 6.01 -11.56 -15.26
C GLY A 148 6.42 -11.69 -13.80
N ILE A 149 5.70 -11.09 -12.85
CA ILE A 149 5.95 -11.30 -11.41
C ILE A 149 5.50 -12.72 -11.04
N GLY A 150 6.43 -13.54 -10.56
CA GLY A 150 6.16 -14.96 -10.26
C GLY A 150 5.46 -15.20 -8.92
N ALA A 151 5.70 -14.35 -7.93
CA ALA A 151 5.10 -14.45 -6.59
C ALA A 151 3.93 -13.49 -6.46
N VAL A 152 2.73 -13.94 -6.84
CA VAL A 152 1.50 -13.14 -6.81
C VAL A 152 0.44 -13.85 -5.99
N ARG A 153 -0.27 -13.10 -5.13
CA ARG A 153 -1.42 -13.62 -4.38
C ARG A 153 -2.51 -12.56 -4.26
N THR A 154 -3.77 -12.98 -4.37
CA THR A 154 -4.92 -12.18 -3.94
C THR A 154 -5.37 -12.67 -2.57
N VAL A 155 -5.67 -11.74 -1.67
CA VAL A 155 -6.15 -12.01 -0.32
C VAL A 155 -7.58 -11.48 -0.22
N TRP A 156 -8.50 -12.38 0.11
CA TRP A 156 -9.92 -12.10 0.34
C TRP A 156 -10.30 -12.28 1.81
N GLU A 157 -9.64 -13.20 2.51
CA GLU A 157 -9.99 -13.65 3.85
C GLU A 157 -8.86 -13.45 4.85
N ALA A 158 -9.21 -13.24 6.12
CA ALA A 158 -8.24 -13.02 7.19
C ALA A 158 -7.32 -14.24 7.38
N ALA A 159 -7.82 -15.45 7.11
CA ALA A 159 -7.05 -16.69 7.17
C ALA A 159 -5.89 -16.73 6.16
N GLU A 160 -5.92 -15.91 5.09
CA GLU A 160 -4.90 -15.89 4.05
C GLU A 160 -3.77 -14.88 4.35
N LEU A 161 -3.92 -14.03 5.38
CA LEU A 161 -2.98 -12.97 5.71
C LEU A 161 -1.61 -13.52 6.13
N ALA A 162 -1.58 -14.63 6.86
CA ALA A 162 -0.33 -15.26 7.30
C ALA A 162 0.52 -15.71 6.11
N ASP A 163 -0.09 -16.37 5.14
CA ASP A 163 0.59 -16.80 3.92
C ASP A 163 1.00 -15.61 3.04
N ALA A 164 0.17 -14.58 2.95
CA ALA A 164 0.51 -13.36 2.21
C ALA A 164 1.73 -12.67 2.82
N ALA A 165 1.79 -12.59 4.15
CA ALA A 165 2.94 -12.04 4.86
C ALA A 165 4.19 -12.92 4.70
N ALA A 166 4.05 -14.24 4.62
CA ALA A 166 5.15 -15.14 4.31
C ALA A 166 5.67 -14.92 2.87
N LEU A 167 4.75 -14.81 1.89
CA LEU A 167 5.08 -14.54 0.49
C LEU A 167 5.87 -13.22 0.34
N LEU A 168 5.45 -12.15 1.00
CA LEU A 168 6.15 -10.86 1.00
C LEU A 168 7.56 -10.93 1.60
N ARG A 169 7.79 -11.83 2.57
CA ARG A 169 9.05 -11.95 3.31
C ARG A 169 10.03 -12.97 2.74
N GLN A 170 9.54 -13.99 2.03
CA GLN A 170 10.32 -15.20 1.72
C GLN A 170 10.47 -15.46 0.21
N SER A 171 9.91 -14.61 -0.64
CA SER A 171 10.04 -14.76 -2.09
C SER A 171 11.48 -14.61 -2.59
N ASN A 172 11.85 -15.41 -3.59
CA ASN A 172 13.14 -15.35 -4.31
C ASN A 172 13.12 -14.37 -5.51
N GLY A 173 12.22 -13.39 -5.46
CA GLY A 173 11.97 -12.40 -6.48
C GLY A 173 11.02 -11.34 -5.95
N ALA A 174 10.65 -10.38 -6.78
CA ALA A 174 9.64 -9.40 -6.42
C ALA A 174 8.31 -10.13 -6.15
N SER A 175 7.56 -9.65 -5.17
CA SER A 175 6.29 -10.25 -4.76
C SER A 175 5.16 -9.23 -4.76
N PHE A 176 3.94 -9.68 -5.06
CA PHE A 176 2.76 -8.85 -5.17
C PHE A 176 1.58 -9.48 -4.43
N VAL A 177 0.95 -8.71 -3.55
CA VAL A 177 -0.27 -9.06 -2.84
C VAL A 177 -1.37 -8.07 -3.22
N LEU A 178 -2.44 -8.55 -3.84
CA LEU A 178 -3.68 -7.80 -3.98
C LEU A 178 -4.55 -8.05 -2.74
N LEU A 179 -4.70 -7.04 -1.89
CA LEU A 179 -5.47 -7.13 -0.66
C LEU A 179 -6.88 -6.56 -0.89
N LYS A 180 -7.88 -7.43 -1.00
CA LYS A 180 -9.28 -7.04 -1.18
C LYS A 180 -9.88 -6.64 0.16
N VAL A 181 -10.35 -5.39 0.27
CA VAL A 181 -10.86 -4.82 1.53
C VAL A 181 -12.26 -4.26 1.38
N ALA A 182 -12.96 -4.16 2.50
CA ALA A 182 -14.21 -3.42 2.60
C ALA A 182 -14.01 -1.93 2.31
N VAL A 183 -15.10 -1.27 1.93
CA VAL A 183 -15.10 0.18 1.75
C VAL A 183 -15.24 0.87 3.09
N ASP A 184 -14.13 1.45 3.55
CA ASP A 184 -14.08 2.26 4.75
C ASP A 184 -13.27 3.54 4.55
N ASP A 185 -13.63 4.57 5.32
CA ASP A 185 -12.81 5.78 5.42
C ASP A 185 -11.44 5.45 6.03
N PRO A 186 -10.33 5.82 5.37
CA PRO A 186 -9.01 5.52 5.89
C PRO A 186 -8.73 6.24 7.21
N PRO A 187 -7.77 5.75 8.02
CA PRO A 187 -7.33 6.45 9.21
C PRO A 187 -6.91 7.90 8.91
N LYS A 188 -7.42 8.85 9.70
CA LYS A 188 -6.97 10.24 9.65
C LYS A 188 -5.74 10.41 10.54
N VAL A 189 -4.57 10.18 9.98
CA VAL A 189 -3.29 10.40 10.66
C VAL A 189 -2.75 11.78 10.29
N LYS A 190 -2.33 12.57 11.29
CA LYS A 190 -1.69 13.87 11.04
C LYS A 190 -0.30 13.62 10.42
N THR A 191 -0.10 14.10 9.20
CA THR A 191 1.17 13.93 8.48
C THR A 191 1.77 15.28 8.10
N VAL A 192 3.09 15.40 8.22
CA VAL A 192 3.86 16.50 7.63
C VAL A 192 3.77 16.37 6.10
N TRP A 193 3.47 17.46 5.39
CA TRP A 193 3.32 17.45 3.91
C TRP A 193 4.62 17.74 3.16
N ASP A 194 5.69 18.04 3.87
CA ASP A 194 7.02 18.25 3.30
C ASP A 194 7.68 16.91 2.95
N ALA A 195 7.81 16.63 1.66
CA ALA A 195 8.49 15.43 1.18
C ALA A 195 10.00 15.45 1.47
N VAL A 196 10.63 16.62 1.57
CA VAL A 196 12.05 16.74 1.93
C VAL A 196 12.25 16.31 3.37
N TYR A 197 11.36 16.72 4.29
CA TYR A 197 11.38 16.26 5.68
C TYR A 197 11.36 14.73 5.78
N HIS A 198 10.41 14.07 5.10
CA HIS A 198 10.31 12.61 5.11
C HIS A 198 11.54 11.94 4.49
N LYS A 199 12.04 12.48 3.38
CA LYS A 199 13.25 11.98 2.73
C LYS A 199 14.46 12.06 3.66
N MET A 200 14.67 13.17 4.35
CA MET A 200 15.82 13.34 5.24
C MET A 200 15.74 12.44 6.46
N ARG A 201 14.57 12.33 7.10
CA ARG A 201 14.38 11.39 8.21
C ARG A 201 14.65 9.95 7.79
N PHE A 202 14.09 9.54 6.66
CA PHE A 202 14.27 8.20 6.12
C PHE A 202 15.76 7.91 5.85
N ARG A 203 16.46 8.84 5.21
CA ARG A 203 17.90 8.72 4.92
C ARG A 203 18.74 8.66 6.19
N GLN A 204 18.46 9.52 7.17
CA GLN A 204 19.15 9.52 8.46
C GLN A 204 18.98 8.18 9.18
N ALA A 205 17.78 7.60 9.15
CA ALA A 205 17.49 6.32 9.78
C ALA A 205 18.13 5.13 9.05
N LEU A 206 18.17 5.19 7.72
CA LEU A 206 18.77 4.14 6.88
C LEU A 206 20.30 4.18 6.87
N LEU A 207 20.89 5.37 6.72
CA LEU A 207 22.32 5.55 6.45
C LEU A 207 23.13 6.01 7.68
N GLY A 208 22.46 6.43 8.75
CA GLY A 208 23.13 6.94 9.95
C GLY A 208 23.76 8.34 9.80
N THR A 209 23.68 8.96 8.62
CA THR A 209 24.26 10.27 8.32
C THR A 209 23.18 11.31 7.97
N PRO A 210 23.31 12.57 8.45
CA PRO A 210 22.40 13.67 8.11
C PRO A 210 22.28 13.96 6.61
#